data_AF-A0A2T7FDK3-F1
#
_entry.id   AF-A0A2T7FDK3-F1
#
_cell.length_a   1.000
_cell.length_b   1.000
_cell.length_c   1.000
_cell.angle_alpha   90.00
_cell.angle_beta   90.00
_cell.angle_gamma   90.00
#
_symmetry.space_group_name_H-M   'P 1'
#
loop_
_entity.id
_entity.type
_entity.pdbx_description
1 polymer ?
#
loop_
_entity_poly.entity_id
_entity_poly.type
_entity_poly.pdbx_seq_one_letter_code
_entity_poly.pdbx_strand_id
1 'polypeptide(L)'
;MRYSAVVSFKRYYDGEIRYREIAPCFHDFFSQGKLTAAYWCHNVRHEMAPTIHSDGAAILVRKLLHYPNNPTRVFVGDVVLVRNPKTPSHYLVRRLGAIGGCEMVSTDEKDEPFVLAHDQCWVLLDNQSVTPKVAWDSRVLDQFLLVVSVAE
;
A
#
# COMPACT_ATOMS: atom_id res chain seq x y z
N MET A 1 28.38 -6.69 7.79
CA MET A 1 27.08 -6.17 8.28
C MET A 1 27.10 -4.72 8.81
N ARG A 2 28.23 -4.06 9.10
CA ARG A 2 28.20 -2.70 9.72
C ARG A 2 28.11 -1.51 8.74
N TYR A 3 28.48 -1.71 7.47
CA TYR A 3 28.53 -0.60 6.49
C TYR A 3 27.14 -0.16 5.98
N SER A 4 26.21 -1.12 5.82
CA SER A 4 24.86 -0.86 5.30
C SER A 4 23.97 -0.08 6.27
N ALA A 5 24.12 -0.33 7.58
CA ALA A 5 23.36 0.38 8.61
C ALA A 5 23.78 1.85 8.69
N VAL A 6 25.09 2.15 8.61
CA VAL A 6 25.60 3.52 8.73
C VAL A 6 25.21 4.38 7.53
N VAL A 7 25.22 3.84 6.31
CA VAL A 7 24.80 4.60 5.10
C VAL A 7 23.29 4.86 5.10
N SER A 8 22.49 3.86 5.53
CA SER A 8 21.04 4.02 5.67
C SER A 8 20.67 5.03 6.78
N PHE A 9 21.39 5.03 7.91
CA PHE A 9 21.21 6.01 8.99
C PHE A 9 21.64 7.43 8.59
N LYS A 10 22.71 7.57 7.80
CA LYS A 10 23.22 8.89 7.37
C LYS A 10 22.24 9.62 6.44
N ARG A 11 21.46 8.89 5.65
CA ARG A 11 20.40 9.45 4.79
C ARG A 11 19.15 9.85 5.56
N TYR A 12 18.84 9.17 6.66
CA TYR A 12 17.67 9.47 7.49
C TYR A 12 17.77 10.82 8.23
N TYR A 13 18.99 11.21 8.61
CA TYR A 13 19.23 12.47 9.33
C TYR A 13 19.06 13.72 8.45
N ASP A 14 19.13 13.58 7.12
CA ASP A 14 19.11 14.70 6.18
C ASP A 14 17.70 14.99 5.60
N GLY A 15 16.69 14.22 6.00
CA GLY A 15 15.26 14.48 5.73
C GLY A 15 14.79 14.37 4.27
N GLU A 16 15.68 14.46 3.29
CA GLU A 16 15.31 14.50 1.86
C GLU A 16 15.80 13.26 1.09
N ILE A 17 14.87 12.33 0.85
CA ILE A 17 15.09 11.25 -0.12
C ILE A 17 14.78 11.80 -1.51
N ARG A 18 15.83 12.09 -2.29
CA ARG A 18 15.68 12.64 -3.65
C ARG A 18 15.08 11.61 -4.60
N TYR A 19 14.19 12.02 -5.51
CA TYR A 19 13.48 11.15 -6.47
C TYR A 19 14.39 10.16 -7.23
N ARG A 20 15.58 10.59 -7.66
CA ARG A 20 16.55 9.75 -8.38
C ARG A 20 17.11 8.59 -7.52
N GLU A 21 16.99 8.67 -6.21
CA GLU A 21 17.50 7.68 -5.26
C GLU A 21 16.47 6.59 -4.92
N ILE A 22 15.22 6.73 -5.37
CA ILE A 22 14.08 5.85 -5.04
C ILE A 22 14.04 4.59 -5.93
N ALA A 23 14.31 4.73 -7.23
CA ALA A 23 14.24 3.61 -8.17
C ALA A 23 15.21 2.44 -7.84
N PRO A 24 16.49 2.68 -7.45
CA PRO A 24 17.39 1.63 -7.02
C PRO A 24 16.93 0.95 -5.72
N CYS A 25 16.33 1.70 -4.79
CA CYS A 25 15.80 1.16 -3.54
C CYS A 25 14.68 0.15 -3.76
N PHE A 26 13.80 0.40 -4.74
CA PHE A 26 12.72 -0.52 -5.09
C PHE A 26 13.23 -1.83 -5.71
N HIS A 27 14.24 -1.76 -6.59
CA HIS A 27 14.87 -2.96 -7.15
C HIS A 27 15.47 -3.86 -6.06
N ASP A 28 16.22 -3.28 -5.12
CA ASP A 28 16.83 -4.02 -4.00
C ASP A 28 15.80 -4.56 -3.00
N PHE A 29 14.66 -3.89 -2.85
CA PHE A 29 13.55 -4.33 -2.00
C PHE A 29 12.86 -5.59 -2.54
N PHE A 30 12.71 -5.70 -3.86
CA PHE A 30 12.18 -6.90 -4.50
C PHE A 30 13.23 -8.01 -4.64
N SER A 31 14.52 -7.70 -4.87
CA SER A 31 15.56 -8.68 -5.22
C SER A 31 16.59 -9.02 -4.12
N GLN A 32 16.84 -8.15 -3.13
CA GLN A 32 18.00 -8.25 -2.22
C GLN A 32 17.64 -8.21 -0.72
N GLY A 33 16.43 -8.61 -0.33
CA GLY A 33 16.08 -8.82 1.08
C GLY A 33 16.01 -7.54 1.95
N LYS A 34 16.02 -6.34 1.36
CA LYS A 34 15.70 -5.11 2.11
C LYS A 34 14.23 -5.15 2.54
N LEU A 35 13.99 -4.94 3.84
CA LEU A 35 12.65 -4.99 4.45
C LEU A 35 11.93 -3.65 4.39
N THR A 36 12.60 -2.56 4.01
CA THR A 36 12.03 -1.22 3.93
C THR A 36 12.61 -0.48 2.73
N ALA A 37 11.79 0.28 2.02
CA ALA A 37 12.20 1.14 0.92
C ALA A 37 11.35 2.41 0.88
N ALA A 38 11.98 3.52 0.50
CA ALA A 38 11.22 4.73 0.20
C ALA A 38 10.47 4.56 -1.12
N TYR A 39 9.23 5.01 -1.17
CA TYR A 39 8.38 5.07 -2.36
C TYR A 39 7.90 6.50 -2.56
N TRP A 40 7.94 6.98 -3.80
CA TRP A 40 7.29 8.26 -4.12
C TRP A 40 5.83 8.01 -4.48
N CYS A 41 4.92 8.43 -3.62
CA CYS A 41 3.50 8.37 -3.88
C CYS A 41 3.07 9.63 -4.62
N HIS A 42 2.70 9.47 -5.90
CA HIS A 42 2.03 10.53 -6.66
C HIS A 42 0.56 10.60 -6.25
N ASN A 43 0.11 11.74 -5.71
CA ASN A 43 -1.28 11.94 -5.30
C ASN A 43 -2.05 12.89 -6.25
N VAL A 44 -1.82 12.77 -7.56
CA VAL A 44 -2.35 13.67 -8.61
C VAL A 44 -3.88 13.81 -8.55
N ARG A 45 -4.57 12.77 -8.10
CA ARG A 45 -6.04 12.73 -8.01
C ARG A 45 -6.58 12.93 -6.59
N HIS A 46 -5.72 13.32 -5.65
CA HIS A 46 -6.07 13.55 -4.25
C HIS A 46 -6.72 12.33 -3.59
N GLU A 47 -6.44 11.11 -4.06
CA GLU A 47 -7.10 9.88 -3.62
C GLU A 47 -6.84 9.60 -2.14
N MET A 48 -5.63 9.90 -1.67
CA MET A 48 -5.22 9.69 -0.28
C MET A 48 -5.25 10.97 0.55
N ALA A 49 -5.89 12.06 0.08
CA ALA A 49 -6.06 13.26 0.90
C ALA A 49 -7.06 13.00 2.05
N PRO A 50 -6.84 13.53 3.27
CA PRO A 50 -5.74 14.43 3.67
C PRO A 50 -4.45 13.72 4.10
N THR A 51 -4.45 12.39 4.22
CA THR A 51 -3.31 11.58 4.69
C THR A 51 -2.04 11.82 3.88
N ILE A 52 -2.18 11.95 2.56
CA ILE A 52 -1.13 12.38 1.64
C ILE A 52 -1.58 13.68 0.99
N HIS A 53 -0.72 14.70 1.00
CA HIS A 53 -1.00 15.98 0.33
C HIS A 53 -1.15 15.82 -1.19
N SER A 54 -1.76 16.80 -1.84
CA SER A 54 -1.99 16.85 -3.30
C SER A 54 -0.73 16.65 -4.12
N ASP A 55 0.39 17.15 -3.62
CA ASP A 55 1.68 17.19 -4.31
C ASP A 55 2.41 15.83 -4.21
N GLY A 56 1.81 14.87 -3.51
CA GLY A 56 2.41 13.58 -3.19
C GLY A 56 3.26 13.62 -1.94
N ALA A 57 3.89 12.49 -1.63
CA ALA A 57 4.83 12.37 -0.54
C ALA A 57 5.82 11.23 -0.79
N ALA A 58 7.03 11.36 -0.24
CA ALA A 58 7.91 10.23 -0.05
C ALA A 58 7.43 9.45 1.19
N ILE A 59 7.06 8.18 1.00
CA ILE A 59 6.59 7.29 2.08
C ILE A 59 7.58 6.15 2.29
N LEU A 60 7.72 5.69 3.53
CA LEU A 60 8.55 4.52 3.81
C LEU A 60 7.67 3.26 3.78
N VAL A 61 7.92 2.40 2.80
CA VAL A 61 7.18 1.16 2.61
C VAL A 61 7.96 0.02 3.23
N ARG A 62 7.33 -0.72 4.14
CA ARG A 62 7.87 -1.96 4.67
C ARG A 62 7.44 -3.17 3.81
N LYS A 63 8.31 -4.15 3.64
CA LYS A 63 8.01 -5.43 2.99
C LYS A 63 7.34 -6.32 4.01
N LEU A 64 6.22 -6.89 3.61
CA LEU A 64 5.66 -8.02 4.32
C LEU A 64 6.40 -9.29 3.92
N LEU A 65 6.99 -9.95 4.90
CA LEU A 65 7.48 -11.29 4.69
C LEU A 65 6.30 -12.25 4.82
N HIS A 66 5.96 -12.90 3.72
CA HIS A 66 5.04 -14.02 3.75
C HIS A 66 5.78 -15.20 4.39
N TYR A 67 5.51 -15.45 5.67
CA TYR A 67 6.10 -16.57 6.40
C TYR A 67 5.06 -17.69 6.46
N PRO A 68 5.39 -18.93 6.06
CA PRO A 68 4.48 -20.05 6.23
C PRO A 68 4.17 -20.16 7.73
N ASN A 69 2.91 -19.96 8.10
CA ASN A 69 2.37 -19.98 9.47
C ASN A 69 2.44 -18.68 10.29
N ASN A 70 2.81 -17.54 9.71
CA ASN A 70 2.59 -16.24 10.35
C ASN A 70 1.82 -15.34 9.38
N PRO A 71 0.49 -15.16 9.58
CA PRO A 71 -0.26 -14.26 8.75
C PRO A 71 0.39 -12.89 8.85
N THR A 72 0.61 -12.31 7.69
CA THR A 72 1.10 -10.97 7.50
C THR A 72 0.40 -10.01 8.46
N ARG A 73 1.11 -9.48 9.45
CA ARG A 73 0.53 -8.59 10.48
C ARG A 73 0.26 -7.21 9.87
N VAL A 74 -0.88 -7.10 9.20
CA VAL A 74 -1.50 -5.85 8.79
C VAL A 74 -2.83 -5.72 9.54
N PHE A 75 -3.17 -4.49 9.91
CA PHE A 75 -4.39 -4.18 10.64
C PHE A 75 -5.30 -3.30 9.79
N VAL A 76 -6.61 -3.48 9.96
CA VAL A 76 -7.60 -2.58 9.38
C VAL A 76 -7.26 -1.15 9.80
N GLY A 77 -7.19 -0.24 8.83
CA GLY A 77 -6.72 1.12 9.01
C GLY A 77 -5.28 1.37 8.51
N ASP A 78 -4.45 0.35 8.30
CA ASP A 78 -3.10 0.53 7.76
C ASP A 78 -3.13 1.10 6.34
N VAL A 79 -2.16 1.95 5.99
CA VAL A 79 -1.97 2.43 4.60
C VAL A 79 -1.05 1.47 3.87
N VAL A 80 -1.56 0.75 2.89
CA VAL A 80 -0.86 -0.33 2.19
C VAL A 80 -0.55 0.02 0.74
N LEU A 81 0.53 -0.56 0.22
CA LEU A 81 0.90 -0.48 -1.19
C LEU A 81 0.43 -1.75 -1.91
N VAL A 82 -0.67 -1.67 -2.65
CA VAL A 82 -1.27 -2.79 -3.37
C VAL A 82 -0.92 -2.77 -4.85
N ARG A 83 -0.87 -3.95 -5.48
CA ARG A 83 -0.67 -4.06 -6.92
C ARG A 83 -1.99 -3.76 -7.63
N ASN A 84 -1.96 -2.92 -8.67
CA ASN A 84 -3.16 -2.64 -9.45
C ASN A 84 -3.55 -3.89 -10.28
N PRO A 85 -4.77 -4.45 -10.13
CA PRO A 85 -5.19 -5.64 -10.86
C PRO A 85 -5.36 -5.37 -12.37
N LYS A 86 -5.73 -4.15 -12.77
CA LYS A 86 -5.87 -3.76 -14.18
C LYS A 86 -4.54 -3.45 -14.85
N THR A 87 -3.58 -2.92 -14.09
CA THR A 87 -2.25 -2.57 -14.59
C THR A 87 -1.18 -3.10 -13.63
N PRO A 88 -0.78 -4.37 -13.75
CA PRO A 88 0.07 -5.04 -12.78
C PRO A 88 1.49 -4.46 -12.64
N SER A 89 1.90 -3.54 -13.53
CA SER A 89 3.13 -2.75 -13.44
C SER A 89 3.03 -1.54 -12.51
N HIS A 90 1.82 -1.18 -12.07
CA HIS A 90 1.56 -0.03 -11.20
C HIS A 90 1.08 -0.47 -9.82
N TYR A 91 1.47 0.30 -8.82
CA TYR A 91 1.05 0.13 -7.44
C TYR A 91 0.13 1.27 -7.04
N LEU A 92 -0.79 0.99 -6.13
CA LEU A 92 -1.72 1.95 -5.55
C LEU A 92 -1.47 2.02 -4.05
N VAL A 93 -1.52 3.23 -3.49
CA VAL A 93 -1.49 3.44 -2.04
C VAL A 93 -2.93 3.61 -1.56
N ARG A 94 -3.37 2.78 -0.62
CA ARG A 94 -4.76 2.74 -0.15
C ARG A 94 -4.83 2.38 1.33
N ARG A 95 -5.91 2.76 2.01
CA ARG A 95 -6.19 2.33 3.38
C ARG A 95 -6.85 0.96 3.39
N LEU A 96 -6.35 0.07 4.24
CA LEU A 96 -6.89 -1.27 4.43
C LEU A 96 -8.23 -1.19 5.16
N GLY A 97 -9.30 -1.66 4.53
CA GLY A 97 -10.64 -1.71 5.10
C GLY A 97 -11.00 -3.08 5.68
N ALA A 98 -10.51 -4.16 5.07
CA ALA A 98 -10.71 -5.52 5.56
C ALA A 98 -9.60 -6.47 5.05
N ILE A 99 -9.45 -7.60 5.73
CA ILE A 99 -8.48 -8.65 5.44
C ILE A 99 -9.19 -9.99 5.20
N GLY A 100 -8.46 -10.99 4.70
CA GLY A 100 -8.98 -12.33 4.48
C GLY A 100 -9.72 -12.91 5.70
N GLY A 101 -10.84 -13.57 5.43
CA GLY A 101 -11.76 -14.10 6.45
C GLY A 101 -12.83 -13.11 6.93
N CYS A 102 -12.72 -11.81 6.59
CA CYS A 102 -13.81 -10.86 6.83
C CYS A 102 -14.96 -11.09 5.85
N GLU A 103 -16.18 -11.07 6.37
CA GLU A 103 -17.41 -11.00 5.57
C GLU A 103 -17.70 -9.54 5.20
N MET A 104 -17.90 -9.31 3.90
CA MET A 104 -18.23 -8.02 3.34
C MET A 104 -19.74 -7.94 3.15
N VAL A 105 -20.34 -6.93 3.78
CA VAL A 105 -21.79 -6.73 3.76
C VAL A 105 -22.09 -5.31 3.29
N SER A 106 -23.05 -5.18 2.37
CA SER A 106 -23.54 -3.89 1.89
C SER A 106 -24.81 -3.49 2.63
N THR A 107 -25.10 -2.19 2.65
CA THR A 107 -26.42 -1.69 3.09
C THR A 107 -27.48 -1.79 1.99
N ASP A 108 -27.07 -2.03 0.73
CA ASP A 108 -28.00 -2.31 -0.36
C ASP A 108 -28.40 -3.80 -0.32
N GLU A 109 -29.70 -4.07 -0.21
CA GLU A 109 -30.26 -5.42 -0.13
C GLU A 109 -30.01 -6.24 -1.41
N LYS A 110 -29.67 -5.59 -2.53
CA LYS A 110 -29.38 -6.26 -3.80
C LYS A 110 -27.97 -6.82 -3.89
N ASP A 111 -27.06 -6.34 -3.05
CA ASP A 111 -25.68 -6.78 -3.05
C ASP A 111 -25.55 -8.04 -2.20
N GLU A 112 -25.09 -9.13 -2.80
CA GLU A 112 -24.85 -10.39 -2.08
C GLU A 112 -23.61 -10.26 -1.18
N PRO A 113 -23.70 -10.66 0.11
CA PRO A 113 -22.54 -10.75 0.98
C PRO A 113 -21.51 -11.76 0.47
N PHE A 114 -20.24 -11.50 0.72
CA PHE A 114 -19.16 -12.42 0.36
C PHE A 114 -18.03 -12.39 1.39
N VAL A 115 -17.25 -13.46 1.47
CA VAL A 115 -16.10 -13.57 2.38
C VAL A 115 -14.81 -13.41 1.59
N LEU A 116 -13.91 -12.56 2.08
CA LEU A 116 -12.58 -12.39 1.48
C LEU A 116 -11.75 -13.66 1.65
N ALA A 117 -11.10 -14.13 0.58
CA ALA A 117 -10.15 -15.23 0.68
C ALA A 117 -8.93 -14.84 1.52
N HIS A 118 -8.20 -15.84 2.04
CA HIS A 118 -7.09 -15.64 2.97
C HIS A 118 -5.95 -14.75 2.44
N ASP A 119 -5.76 -14.70 1.12
CA ASP A 119 -4.74 -13.91 0.43
C ASP A 119 -5.27 -12.57 -0.12
N GLN A 120 -6.55 -12.27 0.13
CA GLN A 120 -7.21 -11.08 -0.37
C GLN A 120 -7.36 -10.00 0.70
N CYS A 121 -7.48 -8.77 0.22
CA CYS A 121 -7.77 -7.62 1.06
C CYS A 121 -8.77 -6.69 0.37
N TRP A 122 -9.46 -5.92 1.20
CA TRP A 122 -10.32 -4.83 0.77
C TRP A 122 -9.66 -3.51 1.10
N VAL A 123 -9.51 -2.64 0.11
CA VAL A 123 -8.81 -1.37 0.27
C VAL A 123 -9.65 -0.21 -0.24
N LEU A 124 -9.55 0.91 0.44
CA LEU A 124 -10.31 2.13 0.19
C LEU A 124 -9.35 3.31 0.03
N LEU A 125 -9.79 4.30 -0.74
CA LEU A 125 -9.13 5.60 -0.71
C LEU A 125 -9.63 6.43 0.48
N ASP A 126 -8.80 7.35 0.98
CA ASP A 126 -9.15 8.18 2.14
C ASP A 126 -10.05 9.35 1.77
N ASN A 127 -9.90 9.87 0.56
CA ASN A 127 -10.61 11.06 0.15
C ASN A 127 -12.06 10.75 -0.24
N GLN A 128 -12.96 10.93 0.71
CA GLN A 128 -14.40 10.74 0.51
C GLN A 128 -15.01 11.65 -0.58
N SER A 129 -14.35 12.75 -0.96
CA SER A 129 -14.82 13.63 -2.03
C SER A 129 -14.56 13.06 -3.43
N VAL A 130 -13.67 12.07 -3.57
CA VAL A 130 -13.41 11.40 -4.85
C VAL A 130 -14.52 10.38 -5.08
N THR A 131 -15.31 10.62 -6.12
CA THR A 131 -16.41 9.71 -6.47
C THR A 131 -15.90 8.30 -6.79
N PRO A 132 -16.61 7.24 -6.39
CA PRO A 132 -16.20 5.86 -6.64
C PRO A 132 -15.86 5.57 -8.10
N LYS A 133 -16.59 6.15 -9.06
CA LYS A 133 -16.33 5.97 -10.51
C LYS A 133 -14.92 6.37 -10.96
N VAL A 134 -14.28 7.28 -10.23
CA VAL A 134 -12.90 7.73 -10.49
C VAL A 134 -11.91 7.06 -9.52
N ALA A 135 -12.40 6.63 -8.35
CA ALA A 135 -11.67 5.92 -7.32
C ALA A 135 -11.30 4.50 -7.79
N TRP A 136 -10.02 4.26 -8.05
CA TRP A 136 -9.51 2.91 -8.29
C TRP A 136 -9.24 2.24 -6.94
N ASP A 137 -10.30 1.85 -6.25
CA ASP A 137 -10.29 1.10 -4.99
C ASP A 137 -11.20 -0.13 -5.08
N SER A 138 -11.35 -0.88 -3.98
CA SER A 138 -12.10 -2.15 -4.00
C SER A 138 -13.58 -2.00 -4.36
N ARG A 139 -14.18 -0.82 -4.21
CA ARG A 139 -15.58 -0.61 -4.62
C ARG A 139 -15.77 -0.67 -6.15
N VAL A 140 -14.69 -0.49 -6.92
CA VAL A 140 -14.70 -0.52 -8.39
C VAL A 140 -13.85 -1.66 -8.96
N LEU A 141 -12.78 -2.02 -8.28
CA LEU A 141 -11.80 -3.01 -8.73
C LEU A 141 -11.96 -4.35 -8.02
N ASP A 142 -12.91 -4.46 -7.10
CA ASP A 142 -13.19 -5.65 -6.29
C ASP A 142 -11.99 -6.02 -5.41
N GLN A 143 -11.57 -7.29 -5.41
CA GLN A 143 -10.58 -7.83 -4.49
C GLN A 143 -9.14 -7.54 -4.94
N PHE A 144 -8.28 -7.17 -4.00
CA PHE A 144 -6.85 -6.95 -4.27
C PHE A 144 -5.99 -8.04 -3.64
N LEU A 145 -4.96 -8.46 -4.37
CA LEU A 145 -3.85 -9.21 -3.80
C LEU A 145 -2.96 -8.26 -3.00
N LEU A 146 -2.75 -8.57 -1.71
CA LEU A 146 -1.85 -7.81 -0.86
C LEU A 146 -0.39 -8.17 -1.21
N VAL A 147 0.30 -7.28 -1.93
CA VAL A 147 1.67 -7.55 -2.40
C VAL A 147 2.74 -6.84 -1.54
N VAL A 148 2.47 -5.67 -0.95
CA VAL A 148 3.47 -4.90 -0.17
C VAL A 148 2.83 -4.08 0.98
N SER A 149 3.56 -3.84 2.08
CA SER A 149 3.03 -3.36 3.39
C SER A 149 2.92 -1.86 3.59
N VAL A 150 2.23 -1.54 4.70
CA VAL A 150 2.30 -0.37 5.58
C VAL A 150 3.35 0.66 5.18
N ALA A 151 2.82 1.81 4.77
CA ALA A 151 3.50 3.09 4.79
C ALA A 151 3.41 3.65 6.21
N GLU A 152 4.56 3.83 6.86
CA GLU A 152 4.68 4.62 8.10
C GLU A 152 4.86 6.10 7.78
#